data_AF-A0A846YNR9-F1
#
_entry.id   AF-A0A846YNR9-F1
#
_cell.length_a   1.000
_cell.length_b   1.000
_cell.length_c   1.000
_cell.angle_alpha   90.00
_cell.angle_beta   90.00
_cell.angle_gamma   90.00
#
_symmetry.space_group_name_H-M   'P 1'
#
loop_
_entity.id
_entity.type
_entity.pdbx_description
1 polymer ?
#
loop_
_entity_poly.entity_id
_entity_poly.type
_entity_poly.pdbx_seq_one_letter_code
_entity_poly.pdbx_strand_id
1 'polypeptide(L)'
;MHRVAERNGCRLVHTVRTNARPFVTAHALARYAAEFDARAVIVPGYSHARDIRRIITENAALITPSRVYPRGFRWHREDTACGGER
;
A
#
# COMPACT_ATOMS: atom_id res chain seq x y z
N MET A 1 -0.94 4.98 12.58
CA MET A 1 -1.18 5.35 11.17
C MET A 1 -1.40 6.84 10.99
N HIS A 2 -2.25 7.52 11.80
CA HIS A 2 -2.40 8.99 11.76
C HIS A 2 -1.07 9.78 11.77
N ARG A 3 -0.19 9.52 12.75
CA ARG A 3 1.13 10.17 12.82
C ARG A 3 2.03 9.92 11.61
N VAL A 4 1.85 8.78 10.92
CA VAL A 4 2.60 8.47 9.68
C VAL A 4 2.00 9.25 8.51
N ALA A 5 0.68 9.39 8.45
CA ALA A 5 -0.01 10.21 7.45
C ALA A 5 0.42 11.68 7.56
N GLU A 6 0.37 12.25 8.76
CA GLU A 6 0.76 13.65 9.03
C GLU A 6 2.21 13.92 8.61
N ARG A 7 3.15 13.04 8.97
CA ARG A 7 4.57 13.15 8.58
C ARG A 7 4.77 13.14 7.07
N ASN A 8 3.88 12.50 6.32
CA ASN A 8 3.94 12.43 4.86
C ASN A 8 3.02 13.47 4.19
N GLY A 9 2.57 14.50 4.91
CA GLY A 9 1.69 15.55 4.38
C GLY A 9 0.33 15.02 3.91
N CYS A 10 -0.07 13.84 4.38
CA CYS A 10 -1.31 13.18 4.01
C CYS A 10 -2.37 13.37 5.10
N ARG A 11 -3.56 13.84 4.73
CA ARG A 11 -4.74 13.77 5.59
C ARG A 11 -5.33 12.37 5.50
N LEU A 12 -5.46 11.66 6.63
CA LEU A 12 -6.13 10.36 6.64
C LEU A 12 -7.61 10.54 6.34
N VAL A 13 -8.08 9.99 5.23
CA VAL A 13 -9.49 10.06 4.79
C VAL A 13 -10.27 8.84 5.28
N HIS A 14 -9.67 7.64 5.19
CA HIS A 14 -10.34 6.41 5.57
C HIS A 14 -9.36 5.38 6.16
N THR A 15 -9.86 4.52 7.04
CA THR A 15 -9.11 3.38 7.58
C THR A 15 -9.80 2.10 7.15
N VAL A 16 -9.12 1.28 6.34
CA VAL A 16 -9.61 -0.03 5.93
C VAL A 16 -8.96 -1.10 6.80
N ARG A 17 -9.79 -1.92 7.47
CA ARG A 17 -9.36 -3.15 8.12
C ARG A 17 -9.90 -4.33 7.32
N THR A 18 -9.03 -5.27 6.97
CA THR A 18 -9.38 -6.44 6.18
C THR A 18 -8.79 -7.67 6.84
N ASN A 19 -9.60 -8.72 7.00
CA ASN A 19 -9.17 -10.08 7.31
C ASN A 19 -9.30 -11.00 6.08
N ALA A 20 -9.55 -10.40 4.91
CA ALA A 20 -9.80 -11.12 3.67
C ALA A 20 -8.49 -11.48 2.97
N ARG A 21 -8.59 -12.47 2.07
CA ARG A 21 -7.45 -12.87 1.22
C ARG A 21 -6.94 -11.67 0.39
N PRO A 22 -5.65 -11.66 0.01
CA PRO A 22 -5.03 -10.54 -0.70
C PRO A 22 -5.80 -10.05 -1.92
N PHE A 23 -6.39 -10.97 -2.70
CA PHE A 23 -7.18 -10.63 -3.89
C PHE A 23 -8.40 -9.75 -3.58
N VAL A 24 -9.16 -10.10 -2.54
CA VAL A 24 -10.34 -9.32 -2.11
C VAL A 24 -9.90 -7.97 -1.56
N THR A 25 -8.82 -7.96 -0.77
CA THR A 25 -8.22 -6.73 -0.24
C THR A 25 -7.76 -5.79 -1.36
N ALA A 26 -7.09 -6.30 -2.39
CA ALA A 26 -6.66 -5.53 -3.54
C ALA A 26 -7.84 -4.86 -4.26
N HIS A 27 -8.93 -5.60 -4.46
CA HIS A 27 -10.09 -5.07 -5.16
C HIS A 27 -10.78 -3.96 -4.36
N ALA A 28 -10.92 -4.15 -3.05
CA ALA A 28 -11.42 -3.11 -2.16
C ALA A 28 -10.52 -1.86 -2.21
N LEU A 29 -9.20 -2.02 -2.10
CA LEU A 29 -8.27 -0.90 -2.15
C LEU A 29 -8.28 -0.19 -3.50
N ALA A 30 -8.35 -0.91 -4.62
CA ALA A 30 -8.43 -0.31 -5.95
C ALA A 30 -9.70 0.53 -6.10
N ARG A 31 -10.85 0.00 -5.65
CA ARG A 31 -12.12 0.74 -5.65
C ARG A 31 -12.04 1.99 -4.79
N TYR A 32 -11.59 1.87 -3.54
CA TYR A 32 -11.45 2.99 -2.62
C TYR A 32 -10.46 4.04 -3.14
N ALA A 33 -9.33 3.61 -3.71
CA ALA A 33 -8.34 4.52 -4.25
C ALA A 33 -8.88 5.30 -5.46
N ALA A 34 -9.64 4.65 -6.33
CA ALA A 34 -10.28 5.30 -7.47
C ALA A 34 -11.42 6.25 -7.04
N GLU A 35 -12.29 5.80 -6.12
CA GLU A 35 -13.47 6.56 -5.69
C GLU A 35 -13.11 7.84 -4.94
N PHE A 36 -12.04 7.83 -4.16
CA PHE A 36 -11.62 8.97 -3.33
C PHE A 36 -10.34 9.68 -3.82
N ASP A 37 -9.88 9.37 -5.04
CA ASP A 37 -8.59 9.84 -5.59
C ASP A 37 -7.45 9.75 -4.56
N ALA A 38 -7.29 8.56 -3.97
CA ALA A 38 -6.39 8.38 -2.83
C ALA A 38 -4.95 8.66 -3.25
N ARG A 39 -4.35 9.70 -2.67
CA ARG A 39 -2.93 10.03 -2.91
C ARG A 39 -1.97 8.95 -2.42
N ALA A 40 -2.30 8.29 -1.31
CA ALA A 40 -1.46 7.28 -0.70
C ALA A 40 -2.24 6.22 0.07
N VAL A 41 -1.71 5.00 0.09
CA VAL A 41 -2.09 3.90 0.98
C VAL A 41 -0.98 3.71 2.00
N ILE A 42 -1.33 3.84 3.28
CA ILE A 42 -0.38 3.70 4.39
C ILE A 42 -0.62 2.35 5.08
N VAL A 43 0.39 1.50 5.12
CA VAL A 43 0.31 0.17 5.76
C VAL A 43 1.25 0.07 6.96
N PRO A 44 0.98 -0.80 7.95
CA PRO A 44 1.86 -0.97 9.11
C PRO A 44 3.26 -1.47 8.77
N GLY A 45 3.39 -2.26 7.70
CA GLY A 45 4.67 -2.77 7.22
C GLY A 45 4.54 -3.41 5.84
N TYR A 46 5.68 -3.63 5.17
CA TYR A 46 5.69 -4.14 3.80
C TYR A 46 4.97 -5.49 3.62
N SER A 47 5.02 -6.37 4.63
CA SER A 47 4.30 -7.66 4.63
C SER A 47 2.80 -7.53 4.38
N HIS A 48 2.17 -6.44 4.83
CA HIS A 48 0.73 -6.19 4.67
C HIS A 48 0.36 -5.80 3.24
N ALA A 49 1.32 -5.27 2.49
CA ALA A 49 1.13 -4.86 1.10
C ALA A 49 1.77 -5.83 0.11
N ARG A 50 2.57 -6.81 0.56
CA ARG A 50 3.45 -7.62 -0.32
C ARG A 50 2.71 -8.13 -1.55
N ASP A 51 1.56 -8.77 -1.37
CA ASP A 51 0.85 -9.43 -2.46
C ASP A 51 0.04 -8.45 -3.34
N ILE A 52 -0.18 -7.23 -2.87
CA ILE A 52 -1.06 -6.23 -3.51
C ILE A 52 -0.32 -4.93 -3.88
N ARG A 53 0.99 -4.87 -3.62
CA ARG A 53 1.81 -3.66 -3.74
C ARG A 53 1.79 -3.05 -5.13
N ARG A 54 1.75 -3.87 -6.17
CA ARG A 54 1.68 -3.43 -7.57
C ARG A 54 0.39 -2.65 -7.82
N ILE A 55 -0.74 -3.25 -7.43
CA ILE A 55 -2.08 -2.65 -7.56
C ILE A 55 -2.16 -1.33 -6.77
N ILE A 56 -1.59 -1.29 -5.57
CA ILE A 56 -1.48 -0.04 -4.80
C ILE A 56 -0.69 0.99 -5.60
N THR A 57 0.54 0.67 -6.01
CA THR A 57 1.42 1.63 -6.71
C THR A 57 0.91 2.07 -8.07
N GLU A 58 0.05 1.29 -8.74
CA GLU A 58 -0.62 1.73 -9.98
C GLU A 58 -1.59 2.91 -9.73
N ASN A 59 -2.24 2.93 -8.56
CA ASN A 59 -3.32 3.86 -8.25
C ASN A 59 -2.91 4.97 -7.28
N ALA A 60 -1.98 4.71 -6.35
CA ALA A 60 -1.59 5.59 -5.26
C ALA A 60 -0.12 5.37 -4.84
N ALA A 61 0.44 6.24 -4.00
CA ALA A 61 1.72 5.93 -3.36
C ALA A 61 1.53 4.87 -2.26
N LEU A 62 2.46 3.92 -2.12
CA LEU A 62 2.51 2.99 -0.98
C LEU A 62 3.47 3.52 0.08
N ILE A 63 2.98 3.78 1.28
CA ILE A 63 3.78 4.27 2.41
C ILE A 63 3.81 3.22 3.51
N THR A 64 5.03 2.88 3.93
CA THR A 64 5.30 2.10 5.13
C THR A 64 6.04 3.00 6.14
N PRO A 65 6.13 2.63 7.44
CA PRO A 65 6.93 3.39 8.38
C PRO A 65 8.42 3.51 7.99
N SER A 66 8.94 2.55 7.23
CA SER A 66 10.35 2.50 6.83
C SER A 66 10.64 3.07 5.44
N ARG A 67 9.66 3.08 4.53
CA ARG A 67 9.88 3.46 3.12
C ARG A 67 8.62 3.95 2.42
N VAL A 68 8.81 4.89 1.49
CA VAL A 68 7.80 5.39 0.56
C VAL A 68 8.08 4.84 -0.84
N TYR A 69 7.04 4.33 -1.49
CA TYR A 69 7.04 3.91 -2.89
C TYR A 69 6.05 4.78 -3.66
N PRO A 70 6.51 5.63 -4.61
CA PRO A 70 5.64 6.55 -5.32
C PRO A 70 4.61 5.82 -6.20
N ARG A 71 3.55 6.53 -6.58
CA ARG A 71 2.64 6.06 -7.63
C ARG A 71 3.44 5.84 -8.93
N GLY A 72 3.18 4.74 -9.62
CA GLY A 72 3.92 4.28 -10.79
C GLY A 72 5.24 3.58 -10.47
N PHE A 73 5.55 3.31 -9.20
CA PHE A 73 6.77 2.61 -8.82
C PHE A 73 6.88 1.24 -9.53
N ARG A 74 7.98 1.06 -10.26
CA ARG A 74 8.24 -0.18 -11.00
C ARG A 74 8.88 -1.20 -10.07
N TRP A 75 8.13 -2.24 -9.75
CA TRP A 75 8.65 -3.38 -9.00
C TRP A 75 9.50 -4.26 -9.91
N HIS A 76 10.73 -4.59 -9.50
CA HIS A 76 11.56 -5.54 -10.22
C HIS A 76 11.05 -6.97 -9.94
N ARG A 77 11.19 -7.89 -10.92
CA ARG A 77 10.73 -9.29 -10.78
C ARG A 77 11.37 -10.03 -9.60
N GLU A 78 12.51 -9.56 -9.10
CA GLU A 78 13.25 -10.18 -8.00
C GLU A 78 12.73 -9.76 -6.62
N ASP A 79 11.96 -8.66 -6.51
CA ASP A 79 11.36 -8.21 -5.24
C ASP A 79 10.23 -9.13 -4.73
N THR A 80 9.84 -10.15 -5.51
CA THR A 80 8.96 -11.25 -5.06
C THR A 80 9.70 -12.39 -4.37
N ALA A 81 11.04 -12.49 -4.47
CA ALA A 81 11.80 -13.66 -4.04
C ALA A 81 12.67 -13.47 -2.78
N CYS A 82 12.92 -12.23 -2.31
CA CYS A 82 13.64 -12.03 -1.05
C CYS A 82 12.71 -12.07 0.17
N GLY A 83 12.22 -13.28 0.43
CA GLY A 83 11.67 -13.74 1.69
C GLY A 83 12.22 -15.12 2.01
N GLY A 84 13.54 -15.29 1.83
CA GLY A 84 14.28 -16.46 2.29
C GLY A 84 14.78 -16.19 3.70
N GLU A 85 14.29 -16.98 4.64
CA GLU A 85 14.84 -17.09 5.98
C GLU A 85 16.23 -17.75 5.88
N ARG A 86 17.29 -16.96 6.08
CA ARG A 86 18.53 -17.27 6.83
C ARG A 86 19.63 -16.27 6.51
#